data_AF-A0A510IE96-F1
#
_entry.id   AF-A0A510IE96-F1
#
_cell.length_a   1.000
_cell.length_b   1.000
_cell.length_c   1.000
_cell.angle_alpha   90.00
_cell.angle_beta   90.00
_cell.angle_gamma   90.00
#
_symmetry.space_group_name_H-M   'P 1'
#
loop_
_entity.id
_entity.type
_entity.pdbx_description
1 polymer ?
#
loop_
_entity_poly.entity_id
_entity_poly.type
_entity_poly.pdbx_seq_one_letter_code
_entity_poly.pdbx_strand_id
1 'polypeptide(L)'
;MEKQKTIMGKHTMKVKGFTLIELVVVIVVLGILAVVAAPRFLGVTTDAHVASVQRSGASFKTAISLAHSKAMAMNGGGPADNLQIYGDGPEDQLDINQWGFPAQQYPPYEEFPTLNNSADCISVWNVLFVEPPTISTSNDVNQSEYQANYINPGQCRYNYNTLPELSIFYNSQTGDVIIDDDPDS
;
A
#
# COMPACT_ATOMS: atom_id res chain seq x y z
N MET A 1 -64.56 -46.45 35.48
CA MET A 1 -63.94 -45.20 35.00
C MET A 1 -62.43 -45.34 35.18
N GLU A 2 -61.80 -45.75 34.09
CA GLU A 2 -60.35 -45.80 33.89
C GLU A 2 -59.84 -44.38 33.62
N LYS A 3 -58.67 -44.00 34.13
CA LYS A 3 -57.51 -43.55 33.31
C LYS A 3 -56.34 -42.99 34.16
N GLN A 4 -55.23 -43.72 34.01
CA GLN A 4 -53.84 -43.28 33.81
C GLN A 4 -53.18 -42.32 34.83
N LYS A 5 -52.35 -42.90 35.69
CA LYS A 5 -51.26 -42.22 36.40
C LYS A 5 -50.00 -42.27 35.51
N THR A 6 -49.70 -41.17 34.82
CA THR A 6 -48.50 -40.99 34.00
C THR A 6 -47.24 -41.05 34.87
N ILE A 7 -46.37 -42.03 34.62
CA ILE A 7 -45.07 -42.19 35.28
C ILE A 7 -44.06 -41.35 34.49
N MET A 8 -43.69 -40.18 35.03
CA MET A 8 -42.70 -39.29 34.43
C MET A 8 -41.29 -39.79 34.77
N GLY A 9 -40.78 -40.72 33.95
CA GLY A 9 -39.40 -41.21 34.03
C GLY A 9 -38.40 -40.08 33.81
N LYS A 10 -37.71 -39.68 34.88
CA LYS A 10 -36.70 -38.63 34.88
C LYS A 10 -35.42 -39.17 34.24
N HIS A 11 -35.29 -39.06 32.91
CA HIS A 11 -34.03 -39.33 32.21
C HIS A 11 -33.00 -38.25 32.56
N THR A 12 -32.12 -38.53 33.52
CA THR A 12 -30.94 -37.72 33.78
C THR A 12 -29.88 -38.05 32.73
N MET A 13 -29.68 -37.15 31.76
CA MET A 13 -28.55 -37.25 30.84
C MET A 13 -27.26 -37.13 31.65
N LYS A 14 -26.48 -38.22 31.72
CA LYS A 14 -25.15 -38.18 32.32
C LYS A 14 -24.25 -37.30 31.46
N VAL A 15 -23.81 -36.17 32.00
CA VAL A 15 -22.74 -35.38 31.41
C VAL A 15 -21.46 -36.21 31.51
N LYS A 16 -20.96 -36.71 30.38
CA LYS A 16 -19.63 -37.31 30.31
C LYS A 16 -18.60 -36.18 30.41
N GLY A 17 -17.79 -36.18 31.46
CA GLY A 17 -16.65 -35.28 31.58
C GLY A 17 -15.52 -35.66 30.62
N PHE A 18 -14.75 -34.65 30.20
CA PHE A 18 -13.52 -34.83 29.41
C PHE A 18 -12.46 -35.54 30.26
N THR A 19 -11.64 -36.39 29.65
CA THR A 19 -10.57 -37.08 30.41
C THR A 19 -9.33 -36.18 30.52
N LEU A 20 -8.57 -36.32 31.61
CA LEU A 20 -7.34 -35.53 31.82
C LEU A 20 -6.31 -35.80 30.72
N ILE A 21 -6.22 -37.05 30.26
CA ILE A 21 -5.32 -37.43 29.17
C ILE A 21 -5.69 -36.77 27.84
N GLU A 22 -6.99 -36.63 27.55
CA GLU A 22 -7.47 -36.00 26.32
C GLU A 22 -7.12 -34.51 26.30
N LEU A 23 -7.20 -33.82 27.43
CA LEU A 23 -6.73 -32.43 27.54
C LEU A 23 -5.20 -32.33 27.36
N VAL A 24 -4.43 -33.24 27.96
CA VAL A 24 -2.96 -33.25 27.86
C VAL A 24 -2.50 -33.49 26.42
N VAL A 25 -3.11 -34.44 25.71
CA VAL A 25 -2.76 -34.70 24.31
C VAL A 25 -3.08 -33.48 23.44
N VAL A 26 -4.20 -32.80 23.67
CA VAL A 26 -4.56 -31.59 22.91
C VAL A 26 -3.52 -30.48 23.08
N ILE A 27 -3.10 -30.17 24.32
CA ILE A 27 -2.09 -29.12 24.53
C ILE A 27 -0.73 -29.49 23.95
N VAL A 28 -0.36 -30.78 23.96
CA VAL A 28 0.89 -31.26 23.35
C VAL A 28 0.84 -31.10 21.83
N VAL A 29 -0.26 -31.48 21.19
CA VAL A 29 -0.44 -31.31 19.75
C VAL A 29 -0.43 -29.83 19.36
N LEU A 30 -1.15 -28.98 20.11
CA LEU A 30 -1.13 -27.52 19.88
C LEU A 30 0.27 -26.93 20.07
N GLY A 31 1.04 -27.42 21.04
CA GLY A 31 2.42 -26.99 21.27
C GLY A 31 3.34 -27.32 20.09
N ILE A 32 3.24 -28.52 19.52
CA ILE A 32 4.03 -28.93 18.34
C ILE A 32 3.66 -28.08 17.13
N LEU A 33 2.35 -27.88 16.87
CA LEU A 33 1.88 -27.06 15.76
C LEU A 33 2.36 -25.61 15.88
N ALA A 34 2.35 -25.03 17.09
CA ALA A 34 2.82 -23.67 17.32
C ALA A 34 4.30 -23.49 16.99
N VAL A 35 5.16 -24.43 17.41
CA VAL A 35 6.62 -24.37 17.15
C VAL A 35 6.93 -24.44 15.65
N VAL A 36 6.20 -25.28 14.89
CA VAL A 36 6.40 -25.42 13.44
C VAL A 36 5.81 -24.23 12.66
N ALA A 37 4.69 -23.66 13.10
CA ALA A 37 4.02 -22.57 12.40
C ALA A 37 4.65 -21.19 12.63
N ALA A 38 5.17 -20.93 13.84
CA ALA A 38 5.73 -19.63 14.23
C ALA A 38 6.75 -19.04 13.23
N PRO A 39 7.80 -19.75 12.77
CA PRO A 39 8.79 -19.15 11.88
C PRO A 39 8.23 -18.79 10.50
N ARG A 40 7.26 -19.56 9.98
CA ARG A 40 6.63 -19.24 8.69
C ARG A 40 5.71 -18.04 8.76
N PHE A 41 4.99 -17.88 9.88
CA PHE A 41 4.09 -16.76 10.07
C PHE A 41 4.82 -15.41 10.03
N LEU A 42 6.04 -15.35 10.58
CA LEU A 42 6.89 -14.16 10.56
C LEU A 42 7.39 -13.79 9.15
N GLY A 43 7.71 -14.77 8.30
CA GLY A 43 8.14 -14.49 6.91
C GLY A 43 7.00 -14.01 6.02
N VAL A 44 5.82 -14.61 6.14
CA VAL A 44 4.64 -14.27 5.30
C VAL A 44 4.21 -12.81 5.48
N THR A 45 4.36 -12.23 6.67
CA THR A 45 4.03 -10.81 6.89
C THR A 45 4.97 -9.89 6.13
N THR A 46 6.28 -10.16 6.16
CA THR A 46 7.27 -9.36 5.43
C THR A 46 7.06 -9.50 3.92
N ASP A 47 6.89 -10.73 3.43
CA ASP A 47 6.62 -10.99 2.00
C ASP A 47 5.35 -10.27 1.53
N ALA A 48 4.32 -10.18 2.39
CA ALA A 48 3.08 -9.46 2.09
C ALA A 48 3.31 -7.95 1.96
N HIS A 49 4.16 -7.36 2.80
CA HIS A 49 4.54 -5.94 2.70
C HIS A 49 5.38 -5.67 1.44
N VAL A 50 6.39 -6.50 1.15
CA VAL A 50 7.17 -6.42 -0.10
C VAL A 50 6.25 -6.48 -1.31
N ALA A 51 5.33 -7.47 -1.35
CA ALA A 51 4.36 -7.59 -2.44
C ALA A 51 3.42 -6.37 -2.53
N SER A 52 3.08 -5.73 -1.41
CA SER A 52 2.26 -4.51 -1.40
C SER A 52 3.00 -3.33 -2.04
N VAL A 53 4.24 -3.09 -1.63
CA VAL A 53 5.10 -2.02 -2.18
C VAL A 53 5.37 -2.26 -3.66
N GLN A 54 5.65 -3.50 -4.07
CA GLN A 54 5.83 -3.87 -5.47
C GLN A 54 4.59 -3.62 -6.32
N ARG A 55 3.39 -3.91 -5.80
CA ARG A 55 2.13 -3.59 -6.51
C ARG A 55 1.94 -2.09 -6.66
N SER A 56 2.10 -1.33 -5.57
CA SER A 56 1.95 0.13 -5.60
C SER A 56 2.97 0.78 -6.52
N GLY A 57 4.24 0.38 -6.44
CA GLY A 57 5.31 0.87 -7.29
C GLY A 57 5.11 0.54 -8.77
N ALA A 58 4.66 -0.68 -9.10
CA ALA A 58 4.37 -1.06 -10.47
C ALA A 58 3.19 -0.27 -11.07
N SER A 59 2.15 -0.04 -10.26
CA SER A 59 1.02 0.82 -10.63
C SER A 59 1.50 2.27 -10.85
N PHE A 60 2.29 2.82 -9.93
CA PHE A 60 2.87 4.16 -10.05
C PHE A 60 3.73 4.31 -11.32
N LYS A 61 4.61 3.34 -11.61
CA LYS A 61 5.44 3.31 -12.82
C LYS A 61 4.58 3.30 -14.10
N THR A 62 3.49 2.55 -14.09
CA THR A 62 2.54 2.50 -15.21
C THR A 62 1.85 3.86 -15.39
N ALA A 63 1.43 4.50 -14.30
CA ALA A 63 0.81 5.82 -14.33
C ALA A 63 1.77 6.92 -14.82
N ILE A 64 3.04 6.91 -14.39
CA ILE A 64 4.08 7.80 -14.92
C ILE A 64 4.23 7.63 -16.44
N SER A 65 4.29 6.38 -16.90
CA SER A 65 4.41 6.08 -18.34
C SER A 65 3.20 6.56 -19.13
N LEU A 66 1.99 6.42 -18.55
CA LEU A 66 0.76 6.93 -19.14
C LEU A 66 0.76 8.45 -19.23
N ALA A 67 1.08 9.15 -18.14
CA ALA A 67 1.17 10.61 -18.11
C ALA A 67 2.19 11.14 -19.14
N HIS A 68 3.36 10.49 -19.21
CA HIS A 68 4.37 10.80 -20.22
C HIS A 68 3.84 10.61 -21.65
N SER A 69 3.18 9.49 -21.93
CA SER A 69 2.59 9.23 -23.25
C SER A 69 1.52 10.27 -23.64
N LYS A 70 0.77 10.76 -22.66
CA LYS A 70 -0.24 11.80 -22.85
C LYS A 70 0.41 13.15 -23.15
N ALA A 71 1.47 13.51 -22.42
CA ALA A 71 2.26 14.71 -22.68
C ALA A 71 2.89 14.68 -24.09
N MET A 72 3.39 13.53 -24.52
CA MET A 72 3.89 13.31 -25.88
C MET A 72 2.81 13.51 -26.93
N ALA A 73 1.59 13.01 -26.69
CA ALA A 73 0.47 13.16 -27.62
C ALA A 73 -0.07 14.60 -27.70
N MET A 74 -0.06 15.35 -26.58
CA MET A 74 -0.69 16.67 -26.51
C MET A 74 0.26 17.82 -26.84
N ASN A 75 1.53 17.76 -26.42
CA ASN A 75 2.53 18.82 -26.63
C ASN A 75 3.91 18.28 -27.07
N GLY A 76 3.97 17.09 -27.66
CA GLY A 76 5.24 16.52 -28.13
C GLY A 76 6.27 16.27 -27.02
N GLY A 77 5.84 16.18 -25.76
CA GLY A 77 6.70 15.92 -24.61
C GLY A 77 7.33 17.14 -23.96
N GLY A 78 6.95 18.35 -24.38
CA GLY A 78 7.36 19.60 -23.72
C GLY A 78 6.63 19.86 -22.40
N PRO A 79 7.00 20.93 -21.69
CA PRO A 79 6.30 21.36 -20.48
C PRO A 79 4.81 21.58 -20.76
N ALA A 80 3.95 21.12 -19.86
CA ALA A 80 2.52 21.35 -19.95
C ALA A 80 1.99 21.64 -18.55
N ASP A 81 1.17 22.67 -18.43
CA ASP A 81 0.51 23.03 -17.18
C ASP A 81 -0.91 22.47 -17.18
N ASN A 82 -1.39 22.01 -16.01
CA ASN A 82 -2.73 21.47 -15.83
C ASN A 82 -3.11 20.39 -16.87
N LEU A 83 -2.16 19.50 -17.22
CA LEU A 83 -2.44 18.41 -18.13
C LEU A 83 -3.39 17.42 -17.46
N GLN A 84 -4.61 17.32 -17.98
CA GLN A 84 -5.56 16.30 -17.54
C GLN A 84 -4.89 14.92 -17.66
N ILE A 85 -4.80 14.10 -16.62
CA ILE A 85 -4.27 12.74 -16.70
C ILE A 85 -5.42 11.74 -16.74
N TYR A 86 -6.26 11.78 -15.71
CA TYR A 86 -7.52 11.04 -15.59
C TYR A 86 -8.70 12.00 -15.58
N GLY A 87 -9.93 11.48 -15.61
CA GLY A 87 -11.15 12.26 -15.40
C GLY A 87 -11.26 13.55 -16.23
N ASP A 88 -12.09 14.47 -15.74
CA ASP A 88 -12.29 15.81 -16.31
C ASP A 88 -12.19 16.90 -15.21
N GLY A 89 -11.84 16.53 -13.98
CA GLY A 89 -11.75 17.43 -12.83
C GLY A 89 -10.36 18.05 -12.66
N PRO A 90 -10.25 19.22 -12.00
CA PRO A 90 -8.96 19.84 -11.67
C PRO A 90 -8.09 18.98 -10.74
N GLU A 91 -8.71 18.11 -9.95
CA GLU A 91 -8.04 17.15 -9.07
C GLU A 91 -7.28 16.05 -9.83
N ASP A 92 -7.55 15.87 -11.13
CA ASP A 92 -6.92 14.85 -11.96
C ASP A 92 -5.89 15.46 -12.96
N GLN A 93 -5.55 16.74 -12.78
CA GLN A 93 -4.57 17.46 -13.59
C GLN A 93 -3.18 17.38 -12.96
N LEU A 94 -2.15 17.31 -13.80
CA LEU A 94 -0.75 17.37 -13.40
C LEU A 94 0.03 18.31 -14.30
N ASP A 95 0.96 19.01 -13.70
CA ASP A 95 1.98 19.76 -14.40
C ASP A 95 3.10 18.82 -14.82
N ILE A 96 3.46 18.95 -16.09
CA ILE A 96 4.48 18.16 -16.77
C ILE A 96 5.69 19.06 -17.01
N ASN A 97 6.87 18.59 -16.59
CA ASN A 97 8.10 19.32 -16.76
C ASN A 97 8.64 19.27 -18.19
N GLN A 98 9.79 19.92 -18.43
CA GLN A 98 10.46 19.97 -19.74
C GLN A 98 10.93 18.62 -20.29
N TRP A 99 10.96 17.57 -19.46
CA TRP A 99 11.32 16.21 -19.87
C TRP A 99 10.08 15.36 -20.19
N GLY A 100 8.88 15.94 -20.09
CA GLY A 100 7.62 15.25 -20.36
C GLY A 100 7.16 14.37 -19.20
N PHE A 101 7.62 14.61 -17.97
CA PHE A 101 7.22 13.82 -16.80
C PHE A 101 6.51 14.65 -15.73
N PRO A 102 5.62 14.03 -14.92
CA PRO A 102 4.91 14.69 -13.83
C PRO A 102 5.84 15.35 -12.81
N ALA A 103 5.53 16.60 -12.46
CA ALA A 103 6.29 17.39 -11.51
C ALA A 103 5.49 17.79 -10.27
N GLN A 104 4.25 18.25 -10.44
CA GLN A 104 3.35 18.69 -9.36
C GLN A 104 1.91 18.84 -9.88
N GLN A 105 0.97 19.22 -9.01
CA GLN A 105 -0.40 19.65 -9.36
C GLN A 105 -0.70 21.09 -8.85
N TYR A 106 0.25 21.72 -8.16
CA TYR A 106 -0.05 22.88 -7.32
C TYR A 106 -0.18 24.19 -8.13
N PRO A 107 -1.20 25.03 -7.87
CA PRO A 107 -1.16 26.43 -8.29
C PRO A 107 -0.11 27.20 -7.46
N PRO A 108 0.50 28.29 -7.99
CA PRO A 108 0.18 28.97 -9.23
C PRO A 108 0.87 28.37 -10.47
N TYR A 109 0.43 28.81 -11.66
CA TYR A 109 1.08 28.50 -12.95
C TYR A 109 2.60 28.67 -12.87
N GLU A 110 3.32 27.61 -13.22
CA GLU A 110 4.76 27.63 -13.42
C GLU A 110 5.06 27.33 -14.90
N GLU A 111 5.81 28.22 -15.56
CA GLU A 111 6.20 27.98 -16.97
C GLU A 111 7.10 26.75 -17.13
N PHE A 112 7.86 26.41 -16.08
CA PHE A 112 8.74 25.25 -16.01
C PHE A 112 8.51 24.53 -14.67
N PRO A 113 7.43 23.74 -14.55
CA PRO A 113 7.10 23.07 -13.31
C PRO A 113 8.22 22.08 -12.95
N THR A 114 8.62 22.07 -11.68
CA THR A 114 9.69 21.19 -11.20
C THR A 114 9.31 20.53 -9.89
N LEU A 115 9.67 19.26 -9.77
CA LEU A 115 9.58 18.55 -8.50
C LEU A 115 10.73 19.04 -7.60
N ASN A 116 10.42 19.87 -6.62
CA ASN A 116 11.41 20.59 -5.81
C ASN A 116 11.15 20.57 -4.30
N ASN A 117 10.03 20.00 -3.86
CA ASN A 117 9.71 19.84 -2.43
C ASN A 117 8.83 18.60 -2.18
N SER A 118 8.60 18.26 -0.90
CA SER A 118 7.79 17.08 -0.53
C SER A 118 6.30 17.23 -0.83
N ALA A 119 5.76 18.45 -0.91
CA ALA A 119 4.37 18.66 -1.32
C ALA A 119 4.17 18.28 -2.80
N ASP A 120 5.15 18.57 -3.65
CA ASP A 120 5.15 18.14 -5.05
C ASP A 120 5.14 16.62 -5.14
N CYS A 121 6.02 15.94 -4.38
CA CYS A 121 6.04 14.48 -4.28
C CYS A 121 4.67 13.90 -3.92
N ILE A 122 3.99 14.50 -2.94
CA ILE A 122 2.65 14.09 -2.49
C ILE A 122 1.61 14.36 -3.57
N SER A 123 1.66 15.50 -4.25
CA SER A 123 0.71 15.84 -5.30
C SER A 123 0.80 14.89 -6.49
N VAL A 124 2.00 14.59 -6.97
CA VAL A 124 2.25 13.60 -8.03
C VAL A 124 1.72 12.22 -7.62
N TRP A 125 1.97 11.81 -6.38
CA TRP A 125 1.45 10.57 -5.84
C TRP A 125 -0.08 10.52 -5.89
N ASN A 126 -0.75 11.53 -5.36
CA ASN A 126 -2.21 11.54 -5.25
C ASN A 126 -2.92 11.56 -6.60
N VAL A 127 -2.37 12.22 -7.63
CA VAL A 127 -3.01 12.27 -8.96
C VAL A 127 -2.75 11.02 -9.78
N LEU A 128 -1.54 10.45 -9.72
CA LEU A 128 -1.17 9.34 -10.61
C LEU A 128 -1.87 8.03 -10.26
N PHE A 129 -2.24 7.84 -8.99
CA PHE A 129 -3.02 6.70 -8.57
C PHE A 129 -4.52 6.97 -8.74
N VAL A 130 -5.23 6.01 -9.33
CA VAL A 130 -6.70 6.01 -9.35
C VAL A 130 -7.26 5.78 -7.93
N GLU A 131 -6.57 4.96 -7.13
CA GLU A 131 -6.85 4.74 -5.70
C GLU A 131 -5.52 4.84 -4.92
N PRO A 132 -5.12 6.06 -4.48
CA PRO A 132 -3.82 6.25 -3.86
C PRO A 132 -3.73 5.58 -2.49
N PRO A 133 -2.65 4.83 -2.20
CA PRO A 133 -2.26 4.55 -0.82
C PRO A 133 -2.06 5.86 -0.06
N THR A 134 -2.38 5.88 1.23
CA THR A 134 -2.28 7.11 2.02
C THR A 134 -0.83 7.56 2.14
N ILE A 135 -0.61 8.87 2.02
CA ILE A 135 0.72 9.47 2.00
C ILE A 135 0.78 10.73 2.87
N SER A 136 1.91 10.96 3.52
CA SER A 136 2.21 12.19 4.26
C SER A 136 3.71 12.47 4.27
N THR A 137 4.16 13.50 4.98
CA THR A 137 5.59 13.74 5.24
C THR A 137 6.07 13.06 6.53
N SER A 138 5.19 12.39 7.28
CA SER A 138 5.47 11.74 8.55
C SER A 138 5.92 10.29 8.35
N ASN A 139 6.87 9.84 9.19
CA ASN A 139 7.27 8.43 9.28
C ASN A 139 6.40 7.62 10.27
N ASP A 140 5.30 8.19 10.76
CA ASP A 140 4.38 7.54 11.68
C ASP A 140 3.39 6.65 10.92
N VAL A 141 3.44 5.34 11.20
CA VAL A 141 2.55 4.32 10.63
C VAL A 141 1.06 4.58 10.87
N ASN A 142 0.71 5.40 11.85
CA ASN A 142 -0.68 5.74 12.15
C ASN A 142 -1.19 6.93 11.34
N GLN A 143 -0.31 7.67 10.66
CA GLN A 143 -0.68 8.84 9.86
C GLN A 143 -0.87 8.49 8.38
N SER A 144 0.02 7.68 7.82
CA SER A 144 -0.03 7.26 6.42
C SER A 144 0.72 5.96 6.19
N GLU A 145 0.40 5.29 5.09
CA GLU A 145 1.11 4.08 4.65
C GLU A 145 2.49 4.41 4.06
N TYR A 146 2.59 5.52 3.33
CA TYR A 146 3.83 6.03 2.75
C TYR A 146 4.25 7.39 3.33
N GLN A 147 5.56 7.60 3.39
CA GLN A 147 6.18 8.91 3.65
C GLN A 147 6.80 9.45 2.36
N ALA A 148 6.46 10.68 1.99
CA ALA A 148 7.06 11.41 0.89
C ALA A 148 8.31 12.18 1.31
N ASN A 149 9.45 11.84 0.71
CA ASN A 149 10.73 12.50 0.93
C ASN A 149 11.24 13.09 -0.40
N TYR A 150 11.35 14.41 -0.47
CA TYR A 150 12.14 15.08 -1.50
C TYR A 150 13.62 14.95 -1.15
N ILE A 151 14.38 14.24 -1.98
CA ILE A 151 15.78 13.87 -1.66
C ILE A 151 16.81 14.65 -2.47
N ASN A 152 16.51 15.00 -3.71
CA ASN A 152 17.33 15.82 -4.61
C ASN A 152 16.42 16.51 -5.63
N PRO A 153 16.89 17.54 -6.35
CA PRO A 153 16.12 18.17 -7.43
C PRO A 153 15.56 17.14 -8.42
N GLY A 154 14.24 17.13 -8.59
CA GLY A 154 13.53 16.19 -9.44
C GLY A 154 13.34 14.79 -8.86
N GLN A 155 13.77 14.51 -7.63
CA GLN A 155 13.79 13.16 -7.06
C GLN A 155 12.97 13.04 -5.78
N CYS A 156 11.99 12.13 -5.81
CA CYS A 156 11.24 11.69 -4.64
C CYS A 156 11.63 10.29 -4.24
N ARG A 157 11.58 10.04 -2.93
CA ARG A 157 11.54 8.71 -2.36
C ARG A 157 10.27 8.58 -1.51
N TYR A 158 9.51 7.53 -1.77
CA TYR A 158 8.29 7.19 -1.06
C TYR A 158 8.58 5.98 -0.17
N ASN A 159 8.93 6.23 1.09
CA ASN A 159 9.27 5.18 2.05
C ASN A 159 7.99 4.55 2.61
N TYR A 160 7.99 3.23 2.77
CA TYR A 160 6.88 2.49 3.35
C TYR A 160 6.97 2.55 4.89
N ASN A 161 6.01 3.19 5.55
CA ASN A 161 6.14 3.48 6.99
C ASN A 161 6.24 2.23 7.87
N THR A 162 5.60 1.12 7.48
CA THR A 162 5.66 -0.13 8.26
C THR A 162 7.02 -0.82 8.15
N LEU A 163 7.70 -0.71 7.01
CA LEU A 163 9.04 -1.25 6.76
C LEU A 163 9.86 -0.22 5.97
N PRO A 164 10.53 0.74 6.63
CA PRO A 164 11.15 1.89 5.97
C PRO A 164 12.25 1.57 4.96
N GLU A 165 12.83 0.36 5.01
CA GLU A 165 13.79 -0.16 4.03
C GLU A 165 13.15 -0.39 2.66
N LEU A 166 11.83 -0.55 2.59
CA LEU A 166 11.10 -0.62 1.34
C LEU A 166 10.70 0.80 0.90
N SER A 167 11.04 1.17 -0.33
CA SER A 167 10.62 2.43 -0.90
C SER A 167 10.35 2.36 -2.41
N ILE A 168 9.67 3.38 -2.91
CA ILE A 168 9.53 3.66 -4.33
C ILE A 168 10.31 4.94 -4.61
N PHE A 169 11.29 4.89 -5.49
CA PHE A 169 12.03 6.05 -5.95
C PHE A 169 11.47 6.52 -7.30
N TYR A 170 11.39 7.84 -7.47
CA TYR A 170 10.97 8.47 -8.71
C TYR A 170 11.91 9.61 -9.09
N ASN A 171 12.39 9.62 -10.34
CA ASN A 171 13.14 10.72 -10.93
C ASN A 171 12.33 11.38 -12.05
N SER A 172 11.85 12.60 -11.83
CA SER A 172 11.06 13.35 -12.81
C SER A 172 11.87 13.88 -14.00
N GLN A 173 13.20 13.81 -13.98
CA GLN A 173 14.01 14.19 -15.15
C GLN A 173 14.14 13.07 -16.18
N THR A 174 14.05 11.81 -15.72
CA THR A 174 14.24 10.62 -16.57
C THR A 174 12.99 9.75 -16.69
N GLY A 175 12.03 9.92 -15.78
CA GLY A 175 10.87 9.05 -15.66
C GLY A 175 11.16 7.73 -14.93
N ASP A 176 12.38 7.57 -14.40
CA ASP A 176 12.77 6.32 -13.77
C ASP A 176 11.98 6.10 -12.47
N VAL A 177 11.41 4.90 -12.36
CA VAL A 177 10.80 4.39 -11.13
C VAL A 177 11.52 3.11 -10.73
N ILE A 178 12.13 3.14 -9.55
CA ILE A 178 12.85 2.03 -8.92
C ILE A 178 12.06 1.65 -7.67
N ILE A 179 11.84 0.35 -7.46
CA ILE A 179 11.03 -0.16 -6.36
C ILE A 179 11.92 -1.12 -5.58
N ASP A 180 12.09 -0.88 -4.28
CA ASP A 180 12.87 -1.77 -3.43
C ASP A 180 12.12 -3.08 -3.22
N ASP A 181 12.82 -4.21 -3.38
CA ASP A 181 12.32 -5.57 -3.19
C ASP A 181 12.99 -6.32 -2.03
N ASP A 182 14.06 -5.77 -1.48
CA ASP A 182 14.82 -6.36 -0.39
C ASP A 182 14.57 -5.60 0.94
N PRO A 183 13.86 -6.22 1.91
CA PRO A 183 13.60 -5.61 3.21
C PRO A 183 14.83 -5.56 4.14
N ASP A 184 15.96 -6.17 3.74
CA ASP A 184 17.21 -6.24 4.52
C ASP A 184 18.35 -5.36 3.91
N SER A 185 18.00 -4.46 2.97
CA SER A 185 18.91 -3.57 2.22
C SER A 185 19.75 -2.61 3.06
#